data_AF-A0A372MF58-F1
#
_entry.id   AF-A0A372MF58-F1
#
_cell.length_a   1.000
_cell.length_b   1.000
_cell.length_c   1.000
_cell.angle_alpha   90.00
_cell.angle_beta   90.00
_cell.angle_gamma   90.00
#
_symmetry.space_group_name_H-M   'P 1'
#
loop_
_entity.id
_entity.type
_entity.pdbx_description
1 polymer ?
#
loop_
_entity_poly.entity_id
_entity_poly.type
_entity_poly.pdbx_seq_one_letter_code
_entity_poly.pdbx_strand_id
1 'polypeptide(L)'
;MKKNIIATLLVLALASFTVFAVDPTTSDTFDVSTVIQGVNVIKIAEETATDVSSFQNATALDSYEMSAEDELTDPAIGYVLTKTNNRDGYILKLRATQLTNGTVSPINYTVKVGSVQYTTEATPPASVEITNRTGVNQMVVDSYPINVQLNATEAANATQATYTGTVYVEYYAQ
;
A
#
# COMPACT_ATOMS: atom_id res chain seq x y z
N MET A 1 89.39 9.50 27.66
CA MET A 1 88.08 8.88 27.33
C MET A 1 87.12 9.97 26.85
N LYS A 2 87.08 10.24 25.54
CA LYS A 2 86.24 11.29 24.90
C LYS A 2 85.71 10.77 23.55
N LYS A 3 85.07 9.59 23.55
CA LYS A 3 84.67 8.90 22.30
C LYS A 3 83.16 8.67 22.13
N ASN A 4 82.31 9.08 23.07
CA ASN A 4 80.94 8.53 23.12
C ASN A 4 79.82 9.58 22.97
N ILE A 5 80.07 10.76 22.38
CA ILE A 5 79.01 11.74 22.12
C ILE A 5 78.72 11.86 20.62
N ILE A 6 79.76 11.91 19.78
CA ILE A 6 79.62 12.05 18.32
C ILE A 6 79.04 10.78 17.70
N ALA A 7 79.42 9.60 18.20
CA ALA A 7 78.84 8.33 17.77
C ALA A 7 77.34 8.22 18.12
N THR A 8 76.93 8.77 19.26
CA THR A 8 75.55 8.72 19.74
C THR A 8 74.63 9.65 18.94
N LEU A 9 75.14 10.82 18.52
CA LEU A 9 74.42 11.75 17.65
C LEU A 9 74.24 11.19 16.22
N LEU A 10 75.24 10.48 15.71
CA LEU A 10 75.20 9.84 14.38
C LEU A 10 74.21 8.66 14.34
N VAL A 11 74.08 7.91 15.44
CA VAL A 11 73.08 6.84 15.57
C VAL A 11 71.66 7.41 15.70
N LEU A 12 71.48 8.55 16.37
CA LEU A 12 70.19 9.26 16.39
C LEU A 12 69.80 9.82 15.02
N ALA A 13 70.79 10.26 14.23
CA ALA A 13 70.58 10.76 12.87
C ALA A 13 70.32 9.64 11.85
N LEU A 14 70.89 8.43 12.01
CA LEU A 14 70.58 7.24 11.19
C LEU A 14 69.26 6.55 11.58
N ALA A 15 68.70 6.86 12.75
CA ALA A 15 67.32 6.50 13.11
C ALA A 15 66.28 7.40 12.40
N SER A 16 66.71 8.25 11.46
CA SER A 16 65.89 8.69 10.33
C SER A 16 65.60 7.51 9.39
N PHE A 17 65.00 6.45 9.95
CA PHE A 17 64.17 5.58 9.14
C PHE A 17 63.10 6.50 8.56
N THR A 18 63.23 6.75 7.26
CA THR A 18 62.13 7.14 6.40
C THR A 18 61.02 6.11 6.61
N VAL A 19 60.19 6.35 7.62
CA VAL A 19 58.82 5.90 7.62
C VAL A 19 58.21 6.68 6.47
N PHE A 20 58.35 6.15 5.25
CA PHE A 20 57.35 6.42 4.25
C PHE A 20 56.05 6.01 4.92
N ALA A 21 55.25 6.98 5.33
CA ALA A 21 53.83 6.73 5.48
C ALA A 21 53.46 6.05 4.16
N VAL A 22 53.08 4.77 4.23
CA VAL A 22 52.38 4.13 3.13
C VAL A 22 51.18 5.02 2.94
N ASP A 23 51.23 5.88 1.93
CA ASP A 23 50.07 6.58 1.41
C ASP A 23 49.02 5.48 1.24
N PRO A 24 47.87 5.52 1.93
CA PRO A 24 46.97 4.39 1.94
C PRO A 24 46.59 4.05 0.49
N THR A 25 47.24 3.04 -0.09
CA THR A 25 47.05 2.59 -1.47
C THR A 25 45.76 1.79 -1.62
N THR A 26 44.84 1.95 -0.70
CA THR A 26 43.51 1.37 -0.67
C THR A 26 42.64 2.47 -0.12
N SER A 27 41.77 3.01 -0.98
CA SER A 27 40.93 4.18 -0.73
C SER A 27 40.42 4.26 0.71
N ASP A 28 40.46 5.46 1.31
CA ASP A 28 39.80 5.80 2.58
C ASP A 28 38.26 5.74 2.43
N THR A 29 37.74 4.58 2.03
CA THR A 29 36.35 4.33 1.71
C THR A 29 35.83 3.23 2.60
N PHE A 30 34.60 3.38 3.05
CA PHE A 30 33.83 2.32 3.68
C PHE A 30 32.49 2.20 2.96
N ASP A 31 32.02 0.96 2.80
CA ASP A 31 30.74 0.70 2.19
C ASP A 31 29.61 0.93 3.21
N VAL A 32 28.59 1.66 2.77
CA VAL A 32 27.33 1.80 3.50
C VAL A 32 26.24 1.12 2.71
N SER A 33 25.52 0.21 3.34
CA SER A 33 24.40 -0.48 2.72
C SER A 33 23.19 -0.52 3.66
N THR A 34 22.01 -0.67 3.07
CA THR A 34 20.76 -0.87 3.78
C THR A 34 19.86 -1.81 2.97
N VAL A 35 18.90 -2.45 3.64
CA VAL A 35 17.87 -3.27 3.01
C VAL A 35 16.55 -2.54 3.12
N ILE A 36 15.94 -2.22 1.98
CA ILE A 36 14.61 -1.63 1.93
C ILE A 36 13.59 -2.74 1.73
N GLN A 37 12.66 -2.87 2.69
CA GLN A 37 11.57 -3.84 2.59
C GLN A 37 10.43 -3.32 1.70
N GLY A 38 9.71 -4.28 1.12
CA GLY A 38 8.47 -4.00 0.40
C GLY A 38 7.39 -3.44 1.31
N VAL A 39 6.76 -2.35 0.88
CA VAL A 39 5.54 -1.77 1.43
C VAL A 39 4.45 -2.10 0.45
N ASN A 40 3.38 -2.76 0.92
CA ASN A 40 2.27 -3.27 0.13
C ASN A 40 1.02 -3.25 1.00
N VAL A 41 0.36 -2.11 1.11
CA VAL A 41 -0.77 -1.94 2.03
C VAL A 41 -1.99 -1.36 1.34
N ILE A 42 -3.15 -1.74 1.85
CA ILE A 42 -4.47 -1.30 1.42
C ILE A 42 -5.23 -0.73 2.63
N LYS A 43 -6.06 0.29 2.40
CA LYS A 43 -7.00 0.85 3.37
C LYS A 43 -8.30 1.21 2.65
N ILE A 44 -9.45 1.01 3.28
CA ILE A 44 -10.73 1.56 2.80
C ILE A 44 -11.01 2.80 3.64
N ALA A 45 -11.23 3.95 2.99
CA ALA A 45 -11.27 5.24 3.64
C ALA A 45 -12.37 6.16 3.11
N GLU A 46 -12.73 7.18 3.88
CA GLU A 46 -13.72 8.18 3.49
C GLU A 46 -13.15 9.18 2.46
N GLU A 47 -11.85 9.50 2.57
CA GLU A 47 -11.19 10.49 1.72
C GLU A 47 -10.20 9.87 0.72
N THR A 48 -9.90 10.60 -0.36
CA THR A 48 -8.80 10.26 -1.26
C THR A 48 -7.44 10.49 -0.59
N ALA A 49 -6.46 9.65 -0.94
CA ALA A 49 -5.05 9.90 -0.65
C ALA A 49 -4.24 10.05 -1.94
N THR A 50 -3.29 10.97 -1.94
CA THR A 50 -2.37 11.22 -3.08
C THR A 50 -0.90 11.05 -2.68
N ASP A 51 -0.63 10.90 -1.39
CA ASP A 51 0.71 10.72 -0.84
C ASP A 51 0.70 9.87 0.44
N VAL A 52 1.88 9.60 0.96
CA VAL A 52 2.09 8.74 2.14
C VAL A 52 1.47 9.33 3.41
N SER A 53 1.36 10.66 3.52
CA SER A 53 0.84 11.34 4.70
C SER A 53 -0.70 11.29 4.71
N SER A 54 -1.32 11.69 3.60
CA SER A 54 -2.76 11.55 3.38
C SER A 54 -3.23 10.10 3.51
N PHE A 55 -2.48 9.11 3.02
CA PHE A 55 -2.81 7.69 3.23
C PHE A 55 -2.85 7.30 4.71
N GLN A 56 -1.86 7.75 5.50
CA GLN A 56 -1.77 7.42 6.92
C GLN A 56 -2.92 8.06 7.71
N ASN A 57 -3.22 9.31 7.40
CA ASN A 57 -4.20 10.11 8.11
C ASN A 57 -5.63 9.91 7.63
N ALA A 58 -5.84 9.26 6.47
CA ALA A 58 -7.18 8.97 5.94
C ALA A 58 -8.01 8.16 6.94
N THR A 59 -9.23 8.63 7.16
CA THR A 59 -10.22 8.07 8.08
C THR A 59 -10.75 6.77 7.51
N ALA A 60 -10.80 5.71 8.31
CA ALA A 60 -11.31 4.43 7.86
C ALA A 60 -12.81 4.51 7.59
N LEU A 61 -13.25 3.98 6.45
CA LEU A 61 -14.68 3.74 6.19
C LEU A 61 -15.02 2.33 6.69
N ASP A 62 -15.52 2.27 7.93
CA ASP A 62 -15.82 1.00 8.60
C ASP A 62 -17.19 0.42 8.19
N SER A 63 -18.17 1.29 7.97
CA SER A 63 -19.51 0.92 7.52
C SER A 63 -20.16 2.02 6.70
N TYR A 64 -21.12 1.63 5.86
CA TYR A 64 -21.94 2.55 5.08
C TYR A 64 -23.38 2.04 5.07
N GLU A 65 -24.34 2.92 5.33
CA GLU A 65 -25.76 2.63 5.23
C GLU A 65 -26.25 3.04 3.84
N MET A 66 -26.58 2.05 3.00
CA MET A 66 -27.01 2.29 1.63
C MET A 66 -28.43 2.85 1.59
N SER A 67 -28.63 3.92 0.82
CA SER A 67 -29.96 4.46 0.51
C SER A 67 -30.50 3.89 -0.80
N ALA A 68 -31.82 3.95 -0.97
CA ALA A 68 -32.48 3.61 -2.23
C ALA A 68 -32.18 4.62 -3.35
N GLU A 69 -31.70 5.82 -3.01
CA GLU A 69 -31.28 6.83 -3.99
C GLU A 69 -29.82 6.70 -4.42
N ASP A 70 -29.03 5.81 -3.80
CA ASP A 70 -27.61 5.68 -4.13
C ASP A 70 -27.43 5.12 -5.55
N GLU A 71 -26.68 5.86 -6.37
CA GLU A 71 -26.38 5.51 -7.75
C GLU A 71 -24.88 5.33 -8.01
N LEU A 72 -24.54 4.52 -9.03
CA LEU A 72 -23.14 4.27 -9.41
C LEU A 72 -22.42 5.49 -10.03
N THR A 73 -23.15 6.60 -10.20
CA THR A 73 -22.68 7.89 -10.71
C THR A 73 -22.63 8.99 -9.66
N ASP A 74 -23.15 8.73 -8.46
CA ASP A 74 -23.12 9.70 -7.37
C ASP A 74 -21.68 9.97 -6.89
N PRO A 75 -21.46 11.00 -6.06
CA PRO A 75 -20.21 11.13 -5.33
C PRO A 75 -19.83 9.83 -4.63
N ALA A 76 -18.54 9.51 -4.64
CA ALA A 76 -18.05 8.28 -4.02
C ALA A 76 -18.35 8.27 -2.52
N ILE A 77 -18.82 7.13 -2.01
CA ILE A 77 -19.08 6.91 -0.57
C ILE A 77 -17.77 6.72 0.22
N GLY A 78 -16.67 6.48 -0.49
CA GLY A 78 -15.33 6.31 0.04
C GLY A 78 -14.37 5.86 -1.06
N TYR A 79 -13.20 5.40 -0.65
CA TYR A 79 -12.09 5.08 -1.56
C TYR A 79 -11.35 3.84 -1.08
N VAL A 80 -10.96 2.99 -2.05
CA VAL A 80 -9.89 2.03 -1.83
C VAL A 80 -8.56 2.75 -2.00
N LEU A 81 -7.79 2.84 -0.93
CA LEU A 81 -6.46 3.41 -0.92
C LEU A 81 -5.42 2.31 -0.97
N THR A 82 -4.39 2.49 -1.78
CA THR A 82 -3.21 1.63 -1.78
C THR A 82 -1.96 2.44 -1.54
N LYS A 83 -0.95 1.83 -0.92
CA LYS A 83 0.39 2.39 -0.80
C LYS A 83 1.41 1.29 -1.05
N THR A 84 2.26 1.48 -2.05
CA THR A 84 3.28 0.49 -2.41
C THR A 84 4.62 1.09 -2.83
N ASN A 85 5.72 0.40 -2.54
CA ASN A 85 7.03 0.61 -3.18
C ASN A 85 7.49 -0.63 -3.98
N ASN A 86 6.64 -1.65 -4.13
CA ASN A 86 6.97 -2.88 -4.82
C ASN A 86 7.09 -2.64 -6.32
N ARG A 87 8.26 -2.91 -6.89
CA ARG A 87 8.60 -2.58 -8.28
C ARG A 87 7.72 -3.30 -9.29
N ASP A 88 7.40 -4.56 -8.99
CA ASP A 88 6.57 -5.40 -9.83
C ASP A 88 5.10 -4.93 -9.80
N GLY A 89 4.70 -4.30 -8.69
CA GLY A 89 3.42 -3.62 -8.54
C GLY A 89 2.39 -4.45 -7.77
N TYR A 90 1.12 -4.35 -8.15
CA TYR A 90 0.02 -5.03 -7.45
C TYR A 90 -1.24 -5.23 -8.30
N ILE A 91 -2.06 -6.20 -7.88
CA ILE A 91 -3.42 -6.43 -8.38
C ILE A 91 -4.40 -6.16 -7.24
N LEU A 92 -5.47 -5.42 -7.54
CA LEU A 92 -6.64 -5.36 -6.67
C LEU A 92 -7.78 -6.16 -7.27
N LYS A 93 -8.49 -6.91 -6.43
CA LYS A 93 -9.72 -7.59 -6.82
C LYS A 93 -10.87 -7.22 -5.89
N LEU A 94 -12.08 -7.29 -6.44
CA LEU A 94 -13.33 -6.93 -5.80
C LEU A 94 -14.25 -8.13 -5.77
N ARG A 95 -14.89 -8.36 -4.62
CA ARG A 95 -16.08 -9.20 -4.52
C ARG A 95 -16.98 -8.69 -3.41
N ALA A 96 -18.25 -9.04 -3.46
CA ALA A 96 -19.21 -8.64 -2.45
C ALA A 96 -20.21 -9.78 -2.17
N THR A 97 -20.79 -9.80 -0.97
CA THR A 97 -21.92 -10.67 -0.62
C THR A 97 -23.23 -9.89 -0.72
N GLN A 98 -24.32 -10.58 -1.05
CA GLN A 98 -25.67 -10.02 -0.98
C GLN A 98 -25.97 -9.47 0.42
N LEU A 99 -26.93 -8.56 0.51
CA LEU A 99 -27.48 -8.09 1.78
C LEU A 99 -28.46 -9.14 2.33
N THR A 100 -28.28 -9.58 3.57
CA THR A 100 -29.13 -10.58 4.21
C THR A 100 -29.47 -10.19 5.65
N ASN A 101 -30.66 -10.60 6.11
CA ASN A 101 -31.06 -10.56 7.52
C ASN A 101 -31.11 -11.97 8.15
N GLY A 102 -30.71 -13.00 7.40
CA GLY A 102 -30.71 -14.41 7.81
C GLY A 102 -32.06 -15.13 7.82
N THR A 103 -33.17 -14.45 7.50
CA THR A 103 -34.54 -15.03 7.64
C THR A 103 -35.41 -14.92 6.39
N VAL A 104 -35.11 -13.99 5.49
CA VAL A 104 -35.89 -13.77 4.26
C VAL A 104 -34.98 -13.72 3.02
N SER A 105 -35.58 -13.49 1.84
CA SER A 105 -34.85 -13.36 0.59
C SER A 105 -33.77 -12.26 0.67
N PRO A 106 -32.52 -12.56 0.27
CA PRO A 106 -31.46 -11.56 0.19
C PRO A 106 -31.77 -10.47 -0.83
N ILE A 107 -31.12 -9.31 -0.67
CA ILE A 107 -31.20 -8.18 -1.59
C ILE A 107 -29.85 -8.04 -2.30
N ASN A 108 -29.88 -8.03 -3.63
CA ASN A 108 -28.75 -7.74 -4.47
C ASN A 108 -28.48 -6.23 -4.52
N TYR A 109 -27.23 -5.90 -4.74
CA TYR A 109 -26.73 -4.56 -5.04
C TYR A 109 -25.50 -4.67 -5.93
N THR A 110 -25.17 -3.56 -6.57
CA THR A 110 -23.95 -3.39 -7.34
C THR A 110 -23.00 -2.51 -6.55
N VAL A 111 -21.74 -2.94 -6.45
CA VAL A 111 -20.63 -2.12 -5.95
C VAL A 111 -19.75 -1.76 -7.14
N LYS A 112 -19.29 -0.51 -7.21
CA LYS A 112 -18.36 -0.03 -8.23
C LYS A 112 -17.12 0.51 -7.55
N VAL A 113 -15.96 0.03 -7.97
CA VAL A 113 -14.66 0.53 -7.51
C VAL A 113 -13.85 1.00 -8.71
N GLY A 114 -13.53 2.29 -8.77
CA GLY A 114 -12.95 2.92 -9.95
C GLY A 114 -13.90 2.78 -11.16
N SER A 115 -13.46 2.06 -12.20
CA SER A 115 -14.25 1.78 -13.40
C SER A 115 -14.92 0.40 -13.38
N VAL A 116 -14.65 -0.43 -12.38
CA VAL A 116 -15.06 -1.83 -12.34
C VAL A 116 -16.29 -2.00 -11.45
N GLN A 117 -17.25 -2.80 -11.90
CA GLN A 117 -18.48 -3.10 -11.18
C GLN A 117 -18.54 -4.58 -10.80
N TYR A 118 -19.17 -4.85 -9.66
CA TYR A 118 -19.51 -6.19 -9.20
C TYR A 118 -20.95 -6.17 -8.69
N THR A 119 -21.83 -6.90 -9.37
CA THR A 119 -23.21 -7.12 -8.93
C THR A 119 -23.25 -8.41 -8.11
N THR A 120 -23.87 -8.32 -6.93
CA THR A 120 -24.05 -9.49 -6.06
C THR A 120 -25.12 -10.41 -6.62
N GLU A 121 -24.95 -11.71 -6.38
CA GLU A 121 -25.88 -12.77 -6.78
C GLU A 121 -25.92 -13.87 -5.73
N ALA A 122 -26.95 -14.73 -5.78
CA ALA A 122 -27.13 -15.84 -4.83
C ALA A 122 -25.97 -16.85 -4.86
N THR A 123 -25.39 -17.07 -6.05
CA THR A 123 -24.11 -17.76 -6.21
C THR A 123 -23.07 -16.71 -6.58
N PRO A 124 -22.24 -16.23 -5.64
CA PRO A 124 -21.35 -15.11 -5.90
C PRO A 124 -20.40 -15.41 -7.07
N PRO A 125 -20.27 -14.50 -8.05
CA PRO A 125 -19.23 -14.58 -9.06
C PRO A 125 -17.82 -14.63 -8.44
N ALA A 126 -16.84 -15.05 -9.24
CA ALA A 126 -15.43 -14.91 -8.86
C ALA A 126 -15.07 -13.43 -8.68
N SER A 127 -14.02 -13.15 -7.88
CA SER A 127 -13.57 -11.77 -7.71
C SER A 127 -13.11 -11.17 -9.05
N VAL A 128 -13.49 -9.92 -9.27
CA VAL A 128 -13.19 -9.17 -10.50
C VAL A 128 -11.99 -8.25 -10.27
N GLU A 129 -11.09 -8.16 -11.25
CA GLU A 129 -9.92 -7.28 -11.14
C GLU A 129 -10.34 -5.81 -11.25
N ILE A 130 -9.99 -5.00 -10.24
CA ILE A 130 -10.16 -3.54 -10.25
C ILE A 130 -9.05 -2.89 -11.05
N THR A 131 -7.80 -3.32 -10.82
CA THR A 131 -6.60 -2.76 -11.42
C THR A 131 -5.46 -3.77 -11.39
N ASN A 132 -4.55 -3.61 -12.33
CA ASN A 132 -3.24 -4.26 -12.37
C ASN A 132 -2.19 -3.17 -12.54
N ARG A 133 -1.67 -2.70 -11.41
CA ARG A 133 -0.65 -1.65 -11.37
C ARG A 133 0.70 -2.29 -11.57
N THR A 134 1.40 -1.91 -12.63
CA THR A 134 2.78 -2.34 -12.91
C THR A 134 3.73 -1.16 -12.92
N GLY A 135 5.04 -1.45 -12.84
CA GLY A 135 6.09 -0.47 -13.12
C GLY A 135 6.23 0.64 -12.08
N VAL A 136 6.16 0.29 -10.80
CA VAL A 136 6.24 1.25 -9.69
C VAL A 136 7.71 1.64 -9.44
N ASN A 137 8.11 2.84 -9.85
CA ASN A 137 9.49 3.34 -9.79
C ASN A 137 9.83 4.17 -8.53
N GLN A 138 8.83 4.47 -7.70
CA GLN A 138 8.96 5.12 -6.39
C GLN A 138 7.83 4.68 -5.45
N MET A 139 7.77 5.21 -4.24
CA MET A 139 6.57 5.02 -3.41
C MET A 139 5.36 5.65 -4.12
N VAL A 140 4.31 4.86 -4.31
CA VAL A 140 3.07 5.30 -4.97
C VAL A 140 1.90 5.12 -4.01
N VAL A 141 0.98 6.07 -4.04
CA VAL A 141 -0.32 6.01 -3.38
C VAL A 141 -1.38 6.24 -4.43
N ASP A 142 -2.28 5.27 -4.58
CA ASP A 142 -3.40 5.34 -5.53
C ASP A 142 -4.73 5.27 -4.76
N SER A 143 -5.74 5.99 -5.25
CA SER A 143 -7.11 6.01 -4.71
C SER A 143 -8.12 5.60 -5.77
N TYR A 144 -9.03 4.67 -5.43
CA TYR A 144 -10.10 4.21 -6.31
C TYR A 144 -11.46 4.50 -5.67
N PRO A 145 -12.33 5.32 -6.28
CA PRO A 145 -13.63 5.68 -5.70
C PRO A 145 -14.54 4.46 -5.57
N ILE A 146 -15.33 4.41 -4.49
CA ILE A 146 -16.33 3.38 -4.22
C ILE A 146 -17.71 4.02 -4.39
N ASN A 147 -18.57 3.37 -5.17
CA ASN A 147 -19.99 3.68 -5.28
C ASN A 147 -20.81 2.41 -5.09
N VAL A 148 -22.07 2.57 -4.70
CA VAL A 148 -23.00 1.45 -4.50
C VAL A 148 -24.34 1.79 -5.13
N GLN A 149 -25.11 0.75 -5.46
CA GLN A 149 -26.48 0.90 -5.94
C GLN A 149 -27.29 -0.32 -5.54
N LEU A 150 -28.37 -0.11 -4.80
CA LEU A 150 -29.28 -1.15 -4.36
C LEU A 150 -30.16 -1.64 -5.52
N ASN A 151 -30.51 -2.93 -5.56
CA ASN A 151 -31.59 -3.38 -6.44
C ASN A 151 -32.93 -2.88 -5.89
N ALA A 152 -33.45 -1.78 -6.48
CA ALA A 152 -34.68 -1.14 -6.02
C ALA A 152 -35.91 -2.06 -6.03
N THR A 153 -35.99 -3.01 -6.97
CA THR A 153 -37.14 -3.94 -7.04
C THR A 153 -37.10 -4.95 -5.90
N GLU A 154 -35.93 -5.55 -5.64
CA GLU A 154 -35.79 -6.50 -4.53
C GLU A 154 -35.96 -5.80 -3.18
N ALA A 155 -35.39 -4.60 -3.02
CA ALA A 155 -35.53 -3.80 -1.81
C ALA A 155 -37.00 -3.41 -1.54
N ALA A 156 -37.76 -3.00 -2.56
CA ALA A 156 -39.18 -2.66 -2.41
C ALA A 156 -40.06 -3.85 -2.01
N ASN A 157 -39.63 -5.08 -2.33
CA ASN A 157 -40.34 -6.31 -1.97
C ASN A 157 -39.85 -6.93 -0.65
N ALA A 158 -38.76 -6.41 -0.08
CA ALA A 158 -38.17 -6.92 1.14
C ALA A 158 -39.02 -6.56 2.36
N THR A 159 -39.06 -7.45 3.35
CA THR A 159 -39.70 -7.14 4.64
C THR A 159 -38.85 -6.13 5.42
N GLN A 160 -39.49 -5.26 6.20
CA GLN A 160 -38.82 -4.30 7.06
C GLN A 160 -37.87 -5.01 8.05
N ALA A 161 -36.57 -4.82 7.86
CA ALA A 161 -35.49 -5.35 8.70
C ALA A 161 -34.18 -4.66 8.31
N THR A 162 -33.12 -4.89 9.09
CA THR A 162 -31.76 -4.56 8.69
C THR A 162 -31.15 -5.71 7.90
N TYR A 163 -30.64 -5.43 6.71
CA TYR A 163 -29.91 -6.39 5.89
C TYR A 163 -28.44 -5.96 5.82
N THR A 164 -27.53 -6.90 6.03
CA THR A 164 -26.10 -6.63 6.03
C THR A 164 -25.39 -7.49 4.99
N GLY A 165 -24.32 -6.94 4.43
CA GLY A 165 -23.43 -7.61 3.50
C GLY A 165 -22.01 -7.10 3.67
N THR A 166 -21.07 -7.66 2.94
CA THR A 166 -19.67 -7.28 3.03
C THR A 166 -19.07 -7.13 1.64
N VAL A 167 -18.38 -6.02 1.43
CA VAL A 167 -17.53 -5.78 0.26
C VAL A 167 -16.10 -6.15 0.65
N TYR A 168 -15.47 -6.98 -0.16
CA TYR A 168 -14.09 -7.42 0.01
C TYR A 168 -13.24 -6.83 -1.10
N VAL A 169 -12.14 -6.21 -0.69
CA VAL A 169 -11.07 -5.79 -1.61
C VAL A 169 -9.83 -6.59 -1.28
N GLU A 170 -9.34 -7.33 -2.25
CA GLU A 170 -8.22 -8.25 -2.12
C GLU A 170 -6.99 -7.61 -2.78
N TYR A 171 -5.88 -7.57 -2.05
CA TYR A 171 -4.62 -7.02 -2.53
C TYR A 171 -3.63 -8.16 -2.78
N TYR A 172 -3.01 -8.17 -3.96
CA TYR A 172 -1.94 -9.10 -4.32
C TYR A 172 -0.72 -8.31 -4.77
N ALA A 173 0.37 -8.37 -3.99
CA ALA A 173 1.67 -7.91 -4.46
C ALA A 173 2.12 -8.80 -5.63
N GLN A 174 2.67 -8.19 -6.67
CA GLN A 174 3.29 -8.91 -7.78
C GLN A 174 4.76 -9.22 -7.51
#